data_AF-A0A2P2K859-F1
#
_entry.id   AF-A0A2P2K859-F1
#
_cell.length_a   1.000
_cell.length_b   1.000
_cell.length_c   1.000
_cell.angle_alpha   90.00
_cell.angle_beta   90.00
_cell.angle_gamma   90.00
#
_symmetry.space_group_name_H-M   'P 1'
#
loop_
_entity.id
_entity.type
_entity.pdbx_description
1 polymer ?
#
loop_
_entity_poly.entity_id
_entity_poly.type
_entity_poly.pdbx_seq_one_letter_code
_entity_poly.pdbx_strand_id
1 'polypeptide(L)'
;MERRNTNEVMIGGGGGRQSDLRKSFRLAVRPLLTCCSYEDFTKGFSRFNSSEQQSLRHLFIQVITSLHKMIEEEFESLCIETQVGTALDTVEQLVEEQSLDPLFSDR
;
A
#
# COMPACT_ATOMS: atom_id res chain seq x y z
N MET A 1 -35.73 -29.99 14.91
CA MET A 1 -35.98 -29.21 13.70
C MET A 1 -34.80 -28.27 13.52
N GLU A 2 -34.02 -28.57 12.50
CA GLU A 2 -32.99 -27.78 11.80
C GLU A 2 -32.08 -26.79 12.56
N ARG A 3 -30.80 -27.16 12.55
CA ARG A 3 -29.65 -26.26 12.55
C ARG A 3 -29.79 -25.26 11.40
N ARG A 4 -29.58 -23.96 11.64
CA ARG A 4 -29.24 -23.03 10.56
C ARG A 4 -27.84 -22.48 10.81
N ASN A 5 -26.91 -23.13 10.11
CA ASN A 5 -25.54 -22.76 9.90
C ASN A 5 -25.52 -21.54 8.97
N THR A 6 -25.17 -20.36 9.46
CA THR A 6 -24.85 -19.20 8.61
C THR A 6 -23.43 -19.38 8.10
N ASN A 7 -23.29 -20.19 7.04
CA ASN A 7 -22.19 -20.05 6.11
C ASN A 7 -22.38 -18.71 5.41
N GLU A 8 -21.74 -17.66 5.91
CA GLU A 8 -21.37 -16.54 5.05
C GLU A 8 -20.26 -17.05 4.13
N VAL A 9 -20.69 -17.56 2.99
CA VAL A 9 -19.82 -17.70 1.82
C VAL A 9 -19.37 -16.28 1.47
N MET A 10 -18.14 -15.93 1.86
CA MET A 10 -17.44 -14.82 1.23
C MET A 10 -17.25 -15.19 -0.24
N ILE A 11 -18.18 -14.72 -1.05
CA ILE A 11 -18.11 -14.75 -2.50
C ILE A 11 -16.85 -13.97 -2.87
N GLY A 12 -15.88 -14.67 -3.45
CA GLY A 12 -14.63 -14.13 -3.96
C GLY A 12 -14.91 -12.93 -4.85
N GLY A 13 -14.51 -11.75 -4.36
CA GLY A 13 -14.51 -10.53 -5.13
C GLY A 13 -13.18 -10.42 -5.82
N GLY A 14 -13.14 -10.72 -7.13
CA GLY A 14 -11.96 -10.49 -7.96
C GLY A 14 -11.43 -9.08 -7.75
N GLY A 15 -10.18 -8.98 -7.28
CA GLY A 15 -9.50 -7.71 -6.96
C GLY A 15 -8.90 -7.65 -5.54
N GLY A 16 -9.01 -8.72 -4.74
CA GLY A 16 -8.47 -8.76 -3.38
C GLY A 16 -6.96 -8.55 -3.38
N ARG A 17 -6.24 -9.38 -4.15
CA ARG A 17 -4.77 -9.36 -4.23
C ARG A 17 -4.20 -8.06 -4.78
N GLN A 18 -4.79 -7.50 -5.85
CA GLN A 18 -4.37 -6.20 -6.36
C GLN A 18 -4.59 -5.09 -5.33
N SER A 19 -5.74 -5.09 -4.65
CA SER A 19 -6.04 -4.10 -3.63
C SER A 19 -5.05 -4.18 -2.46
N ASP A 20 -4.65 -5.39 -2.06
CA ASP A 20 -3.72 -5.61 -0.96
C ASP A 20 -2.29 -5.21 -1.32
N LEU A 21 -1.86 -5.42 -2.56
CA LEU A 21 -0.60 -4.88 -3.07
C LEU A 21 -0.57 -3.35 -2.93
N ARG A 22 -1.61 -2.65 -3.42
CA ARG A 22 -1.70 -1.18 -3.33
C ARG A 22 -1.77 -0.68 -1.90
N LYS A 23 -2.51 -1.35 -1.01
CA LYS A 23 -2.56 -1.01 0.42
C LYS A 23 -1.18 -1.18 1.06
N SER A 24 -0.53 -2.32 0.82
CA SER A 24 0.78 -2.65 1.40
C SER A 24 1.84 -1.64 0.97
N PHE A 25 1.86 -1.27 -0.31
CA PHE A 25 2.78 -0.25 -0.81
C PHE A 25 2.56 1.11 -0.14
N ARG A 26 1.31 1.59 -0.09
CA ARG A 26 0.99 2.86 0.59
C ARG A 26 1.39 2.86 2.06
N LEU A 27 1.22 1.74 2.74
CA LEU A 27 1.68 1.58 4.13
C LEU A 27 3.21 1.60 4.24
N ALA A 28 3.92 0.99 3.29
CA ALA A 28 5.38 0.94 3.27
C ALA A 28 6.03 2.30 2.99
N VAL A 29 5.40 3.16 2.18
CA VAL A 29 5.92 4.50 1.84
C VAL A 29 5.54 5.58 2.85
N ARG A 30 4.45 5.39 3.61
CA ARG A 30 3.95 6.35 4.62
C ARG A 30 5.01 6.84 5.62
N PRO A 31 5.96 6.01 6.12
CA PRO A 31 7.00 6.46 7.05
C PRO A 31 7.87 7.59 6.51
N LEU A 32 7.95 7.80 5.17
CA LEU A 32 8.66 8.96 4.60
C LEU A 32 8.11 10.29 5.14
N LEU A 33 6.80 10.38 5.38
CA LEU A 33 6.16 11.60 5.89
C LEU A 33 6.47 11.85 7.39
N THR A 34 6.93 10.83 8.11
CA THR A 34 7.13 10.88 9.56
C THR A 34 8.56 10.58 9.99
N CYS A 35 9.50 10.43 9.05
CA CYS A 35 10.86 9.98 9.34
C CYS A 35 11.71 10.99 10.13
N CYS A 36 11.31 12.27 10.15
CA CYS A 36 12.09 13.34 10.77
C CYS A 36 11.24 14.13 11.79
N SER A 37 11.56 13.94 13.07
CA SER A 37 10.96 14.70 14.15
C SER A 37 11.37 16.18 14.09
N TYR A 38 10.67 17.06 14.81
CA TYR A 38 11.10 18.45 14.92
C TYR A 38 12.45 18.59 15.64
N GLU A 39 12.68 17.79 16.67
CA GLU A 39 13.91 17.80 17.46
C GLU A 39 15.14 17.37 16.66
N ASP A 40 15.03 16.28 15.88
CA ASP A 40 16.12 15.81 15.02
C ASP A 40 16.47 16.86 13.96
N PHE A 41 15.44 17.55 13.46
CA PHE A 41 15.61 18.62 12.48
C PHE A 41 16.34 19.81 13.08
N THR A 42 15.89 20.35 14.22
CA THR A 42 16.55 21.50 14.86
C THR A 42 17.96 21.18 15.31
N LYS A 43 18.23 19.94 15.76
CA LYS A 43 19.58 19.45 16.06
C LYS A 43 20.47 19.45 14.81
N GLY A 44 19.96 18.97 13.68
CA GLY A 44 20.67 18.97 12.39
C GLY A 44 20.96 20.38 11.86
N PHE A 45 20.10 21.35 12.16
CA PHE A 45 20.22 22.75 11.74
C PHE A 45 20.54 23.71 12.90
N SER A 46 21.27 23.24 13.92
CA SER A 46 21.57 24.00 15.16
C SER A 46 22.35 25.30 14.96
N ARG A 47 23.01 25.48 13.80
CA ARG A 47 23.72 26.72 13.43
C ARG A 47 22.79 27.84 12.97
N PHE A 48 21.57 27.50 12.56
CA PHE A 48 20.56 28.44 12.12
C PHE A 48 19.74 28.94 13.31
N ASN A 49 19.22 30.16 13.21
CA ASN A 49 18.31 30.68 14.21
C ASN A 49 16.90 30.07 14.04
N SER A 50 16.00 30.35 14.99
CA SER A 50 14.66 29.76 15.00
C SER A 50 13.83 30.06 13.75
N SER A 51 13.92 31.26 13.15
CA SER A 51 13.11 31.61 11.97
C SER A 51 13.63 30.92 10.71
N GLU A 52 14.96 30.81 10.57
CA GLU A 52 15.61 30.05 9.51
C GLU A 52 15.27 28.55 9.61
N GLN A 53 15.34 27.98 10.82
CA GLN A 53 14.97 26.58 11.07
C GLN A 53 13.50 26.31 10.71
N GLN A 54 12.58 27.22 11.04
CA GLN A 54 11.18 27.09 10.64
C GLN A 54 10.99 27.15 9.13
N SER A 55 11.71 28.04 8.45
CA SER A 55 11.65 28.17 6.99
C SER A 55 12.19 26.91 6.29
N LEU A 56 13.32 26.39 6.77
CA LEU A 56 13.90 25.13 6.30
C LEU A 56 12.98 23.94 6.59
N ARG A 57 12.34 23.91 7.75
CA ARG A 57 11.37 22.86 8.12
C ARG A 57 10.19 22.86 7.16
N HIS A 58 9.67 24.02 6.81
CA HIS A 58 8.58 24.14 5.85
C HIS A 58 9.00 23.61 4.47
N LEU A 59 10.17 24.01 3.98
CA LEU A 59 10.72 23.51 2.72
C LEU A 59 10.92 21.99 2.76
N PHE A 60 11.46 21.45 3.85
CA PHE A 60 11.64 20.00 4.03
C PHE A 60 10.31 19.26 3.94
N ILE A 61 9.27 19.72 4.63
CA ILE A 61 7.94 19.11 4.57
C ILE A 61 7.37 19.15 3.14
N GLN A 62 7.55 20.27 2.42
CA GLN A 62 7.13 20.40 1.03
C GLN A 62 7.83 19.38 0.12
N VAL A 63 9.15 19.23 0.27
CA VAL A 63 9.95 18.27 -0.50
C VAL A 63 9.53 16.84 -0.21
N ILE A 64 9.41 16.47 1.07
CA ILE A 64 9.04 15.11 1.48
C ILE A 64 7.62 14.75 1.03
N THR A 65 6.68 15.70 1.11
CA THR A 65 5.30 15.49 0.64
C THR A 65 5.25 15.31 -0.87
N SER A 66 6.00 16.13 -1.63
CA SER A 66 6.10 16.01 -3.08
C SER A 66 6.74 14.68 -3.51
N LEU A 67 7.82 14.27 -2.83
CA LEU A 67 8.49 13.01 -3.07
C LEU A 67 7.57 11.81 -2.80
N HIS A 68 6.86 11.82 -1.66
CA HIS A 68 5.89 10.77 -1.32
C HIS A 68 4.83 10.62 -2.41
N LYS A 69 4.23 11.73 -2.85
CA LYS A 69 3.23 11.74 -3.92
C LYS A 69 3.79 11.20 -5.23
N MET A 70 4.97 11.67 -5.64
CA MET A 70 5.62 11.21 -6.86
C MET A 70 5.89 9.69 -6.84
N ILE A 71 6.32 9.15 -5.69
CA ILE A 71 6.54 7.70 -5.53
C ILE A 71 5.22 6.92 -5.67
N GLU A 72 4.12 7.41 -5.09
CA GLU A 72 2.80 6.77 -5.23
C GLU A 72 2.31 6.79 -6.68
N GLU A 73 2.46 7.91 -7.38
CA GLU A 73 2.07 8.07 -8.78
C GLU A 73 2.89 7.17 -9.71
N GLU A 74 4.21 7.12 -9.51
CA GLU A 74 5.12 6.28 -10.30
C GLU A 74 4.83 4.77 -10.08
N PHE A 75 4.57 4.38 -8.83
CA PHE A 75 4.21 3.00 -8.52
C PHE A 75 2.89 2.57 -9.21
N GLU A 76 1.89 3.45 -9.21
CA GLU A 76 0.62 3.17 -9.90
C GLU A 76 0.83 3.08 -11.42
N SER A 77 1.63 3.98 -12.00
CA SER A 77 2.03 3.92 -13.42
C SER A 77 2.69 2.58 -13.77
N LEU A 78 3.67 2.15 -12.97
CA LEU A 78 4.33 0.85 -13.14
C LEU A 78 3.37 -0.33 -13.02
N CYS A 79 2.40 -0.28 -12.10
CA CYS A 79 1.40 -1.34 -11.98
C CYS A 79 0.52 -1.47 -13.24
N ILE A 80 0.17 -0.35 -13.86
CA ILE A 80 -0.59 -0.31 -15.11
C ILE A 80 0.27 -0.83 -16.27
N GLU A 81 1.49 -0.30 -16.43
CA GLU A 81 2.40 -0.66 -17.51
C GLU A 81 2.72 -2.16 -17.51
N THR A 82 3.01 -2.72 -16.33
CA THR A 82 3.36 -4.14 -16.18
C THR A 82 2.15 -5.06 -16.16
N GLN A 83 0.93 -4.52 -16.10
CA GLN A 83 -0.32 -5.28 -15.95
C GLN A 83 -0.30 -6.23 -14.73
N VAL A 84 0.43 -5.87 -13.67
CA VAL A 84 0.53 -6.70 -12.45
C VAL A 84 -0.84 -6.92 -11.80
N GLY A 85 -1.75 -5.95 -11.93
CA GLY A 85 -3.14 -6.06 -11.48
C GLY A 85 -3.86 -7.23 -12.15
N THR A 86 -3.88 -7.24 -13.48
CA THR A 86 -4.46 -8.32 -14.29
C THR A 86 -3.85 -9.68 -13.95
N ALA A 87 -2.53 -9.74 -13.76
CA ALA A 87 -1.86 -10.98 -13.39
C ALA A 87 -2.31 -11.49 -12.01
N LEU A 88 -2.43 -10.59 -11.02
CA LEU A 88 -2.90 -10.94 -9.68
C LEU A 88 -4.37 -11.37 -9.67
N ASP A 89 -5.22 -10.70 -10.44
CA ASP A 89 -6.64 -11.07 -10.60
C ASP A 89 -6.77 -12.44 -11.26
N THR A 90 -5.95 -12.73 -12.27
CA THR A 90 -5.91 -14.05 -12.92
C THR A 90 -5.48 -15.14 -11.93
N VAL A 91 -4.46 -14.88 -11.11
CA VAL A 91 -4.03 -15.82 -10.07
C VAL A 91 -5.12 -16.05 -9.04
N GLU A 92 -5.82 -14.99 -8.62
CA GLU A 92 -6.95 -15.08 -7.69
C GLU A 92 -8.06 -15.98 -8.28
N GLN A 93 -8.45 -15.73 -9.53
CA GLN A 93 -9.44 -16.53 -10.25
C GLN A 93 -9.03 -18.00 -10.35
N LEU A 94 -7.78 -18.30 -10.73
CA LEU A 94 -7.30 -19.68 -10.86
C LEU A 94 -7.30 -20.42 -9.52
N VAL A 95 -6.97 -19.71 -8.43
CA VAL A 95 -7.02 -20.29 -7.06
C VAL A 95 -8.46 -20.55 -6.63
N GLU A 96 -9.39 -19.65 -6.95
CA GLU A 96 -10.82 -19.84 -6.69
C GLU A 96 -11.36 -21.03 -7.48
N GLU A 97 -11.08 -21.12 -8.78
CA GLU A 97 -11.49 -22.25 -9.64
C GLU A 97 -10.93 -23.58 -9.13
N GLN A 98 -9.65 -23.62 -8.75
CA GLN A 98 -9.02 -24.80 -8.17
C GLN A 98 -9.69 -25.22 -6.86
N SER A 99 -10.10 -24.27 -6.02
CA SER A 99 -10.76 -24.57 -4.74
C SER A 99 -12.15 -25.21 -4.91
N LEU A 100 -12.78 -25.02 -6.07
CA LEU A 100 -14.09 -25.55 -6.40
C LEU A 100 -14.03 -26.89 -7.14
N ASP A 101 -12.85 -27.32 -7.61
CA ASP A 101 -12.67 -28.59 -8.32
C ASP A 101 -12.74 -29.78 -7.33
N PRO A 102 -13.81 -30.61 -7.39
CA PRO A 102 -13.95 -31.76 -6.49
C PRO A 102 -12.87 -32.83 -6.69
N LEU A 103 -12.24 -32.88 -7.87
CA LEU A 103 -11.16 -33.81 -8.19
C LEU A 103 -9.80 -33.36 -7.64
N PHE A 104 -9.70 -32.10 -7.18
CA PHE A 104 -8.47 -31.56 -6.60
C PHE A 104 -8.24 -32.01 -5.14
N SER A 105 -9.25 -32.60 -4.49
CA SER A 105 -9.16 -33.13 -3.12
C SER A 105 -8.54 -34.54 -3.02
N ASP A 106 -8.11 -35.15 -4.13
CA ASP A 106 -7.60 -36.53 -4.15
C ASP A 106 -6.07 -36.58 -4.26
N ARG A 107 -5.36 -36.14 -3.21
CA ARG A 107 -3.96 -36.48 -2.89
C ARG A 107 -3.66 -36.41 -1.39
#